data_AF-A0A1A6AZP2-F1
#
_entry.id   AF-A0A1A6AZP2-F1
#
_cell.length_a   1.000
_cell.length_b   1.000
_cell.length_c   1.000
_cell.angle_alpha   90.00
_cell.angle_beta   90.00
_cell.angle_gamma   90.00
#
_symmetry.space_group_name_H-M   'P 1'
#
loop_
_entity.id
_entity.type
_entity.pdbx_description
1 polymer ?
#
loop_
_entity_poly.entity_id
_entity_poly.type
_entity_poly.pdbx_seq_one_letter_code
_entity_poly.pdbx_strand_id
1 'polypeptide(L)'
;MKQNKIISNNSTNYNLVQDSFKHNHYGCYAYFYKYSHLCYYLHRCPYKVPAYCHPFFYKYGLYMNDRMLQERYYEPQNNNMHLVINSNNTKKLSKHFHKTTDLTNFKGNKVINLNGLANLNISGSSQFSENSLILIKQSLGDAMPIIIVDLRQESHGFINGIAISWSGNRNKANKSLTKEEVLFDENTRLQSILLNKPLSIGNKILIPKKVENEEKLVESYGMSYMRIPVTDKERPTNDMVDYFIKFVKSLPKNTWLHFHCKGGVGRTSTFMVMYDMMKNAKNVSLQNIMNRQVLLGGKDLLRDELYLMNRSKQRAKLIERFYIYCVENDDNFKTTWSQWIRT
;
A
#
# COMPACT_ATOMS: atom_id res chain seq x y z
N MET A 1 64.36 6.09 -15.08
CA MET A 1 64.89 7.41 -15.48
C MET A 1 64.23 7.84 -16.78
N LYS A 2 63.83 9.13 -16.84
CA LYS A 2 63.45 9.95 -18.03
C LYS A 2 62.08 9.76 -18.70
N GLN A 3 61.15 10.53 -18.14
CA GLN A 3 60.21 11.50 -18.72
C GLN A 3 60.31 11.95 -20.22
N ASN A 4 59.12 12.35 -20.71
CA ASN A 4 58.74 13.39 -21.70
C ASN A 4 58.16 12.87 -23.04
N LYS A 5 56.84 13.02 -23.32
CA LYS A 5 56.08 14.19 -23.90
C LYS A 5 56.59 14.48 -25.34
N ILE A 6 55.81 14.74 -26.40
CA ILE A 6 54.82 15.83 -26.61
C ILE A 6 53.96 15.57 -27.90
N ILE A 7 52.80 16.25 -27.98
CA ILE A 7 52.05 16.84 -29.14
C ILE A 7 50.87 16.08 -29.77
N SER A 8 49.70 16.71 -29.61
CA SER A 8 48.43 16.56 -30.34
C SER A 8 48.46 17.24 -31.71
N ASN A 9 47.76 16.70 -32.72
CA ASN A 9 47.09 17.53 -33.71
C ASN A 9 45.84 16.88 -34.28
N ASN A 10 44.76 17.67 -34.30
CA ASN A 10 43.44 17.39 -34.84
C ASN A 10 43.46 17.31 -36.37
N SER A 11 42.66 16.42 -36.97
CA SER A 11 41.74 16.76 -38.07
C SER A 11 40.91 15.56 -38.55
N THR A 12 39.59 15.72 -38.40
CA THR A 12 38.50 15.37 -39.35
C THR A 12 38.37 13.97 -39.96
N ASN A 13 37.26 13.33 -39.57
CA ASN A 13 36.16 12.78 -40.38
C ASN A 13 36.37 11.59 -41.35
N TYR A 14 35.34 10.73 -41.28
CA TYR A 14 34.92 9.64 -42.14
C TYR A 14 35.59 8.27 -41.98
N ASN A 15 34.79 7.37 -41.40
CA ASN A 15 34.59 5.96 -41.75
C ASN A 15 35.66 5.31 -42.64
N LEU A 16 36.39 4.35 -42.08
CA LEU A 16 36.58 2.99 -42.63
C LEU A 16 37.55 2.19 -41.73
N VAL A 17 37.53 0.87 -41.90
CA VAL A 17 38.58 -0.10 -41.52
C VAL A 17 38.47 -0.66 -40.09
N GLN A 18 38.39 -1.96 -39.83
CA GLN A 18 38.33 -3.20 -40.62
C GLN A 18 37.84 -4.27 -39.65
N ASP A 19 36.83 -5.05 -40.03
CA ASP A 19 36.43 -6.23 -39.25
C ASP A 19 37.47 -7.35 -39.41
N SER A 20 38.24 -7.62 -38.37
CA SER A 20 39.03 -8.85 -38.29
C SER A 20 38.19 -9.96 -37.62
N PHE A 21 37.53 -10.78 -38.43
CA PHE A 21 36.82 -11.98 -37.99
C PHE A 21 37.81 -13.11 -37.67
N LYS A 22 37.69 -13.73 -36.49
CA LYS A 22 38.24 -15.07 -36.23
C LYS A 22 37.11 -16.01 -35.85
N HIS A 23 36.90 -17.04 -36.67
CA HIS A 23 35.96 -18.13 -36.44
C HIS A 23 36.43 -19.00 -35.28
N ASN A 24 35.50 -19.34 -34.37
CA ASN A 24 35.54 -20.57 -33.59
C ASN A 24 34.10 -21.08 -33.43
N HIS A 25 33.96 -22.40 -33.39
CA HIS A 25 32.83 -23.25 -33.80
C HIS A 25 31.43 -23.07 -33.14
N TYR A 26 31.09 -21.92 -32.54
CA TYR A 26 29.77 -21.68 -31.92
C TYR A 26 29.09 -20.34 -32.27
N GLY A 27 29.46 -19.69 -33.37
CA GLY A 27 28.60 -18.67 -34.01
C GLY A 27 28.23 -17.44 -33.16
N CYS A 28 29.13 -16.96 -32.30
CA CYS A 28 28.93 -15.73 -31.52
C CYS A 28 29.59 -14.53 -32.22
N TYR A 29 28.83 -13.45 -32.45
CA TYR A 29 29.37 -12.15 -32.84
C TYR A 29 29.46 -11.24 -31.60
N ALA A 30 30.59 -10.56 -31.41
CA ALA A 30 30.77 -9.55 -30.37
C ALA A 30 30.91 -8.16 -30.99
N TYR A 31 30.08 -7.21 -30.56
CA TYR A 31 30.23 -5.79 -30.92
C TYR A 31 30.93 -5.05 -29.77
N PHE A 32 31.99 -4.32 -30.06
CA PHE A 32 32.67 -3.45 -29.10
C PHE A 32 32.13 -2.03 -29.20
N TYR A 33 31.40 -1.57 -28.17
CA TYR A 33 31.16 -0.15 -27.96
C TYR A 33 31.95 0.32 -26.74
N LYS A 34 32.82 1.31 -26.94
CA LYS A 34 33.69 1.86 -25.89
C LYS A 34 33.06 3.14 -25.35
N TYR A 35 32.35 3.06 -24.23
CA TYR A 35 32.08 4.21 -23.36
C TYR A 35 33.03 4.14 -22.17
N SER A 36 33.74 5.25 -21.90
CA SER A 36 34.72 5.33 -20.82
C SER A 36 34.03 5.22 -19.46
N HIS A 37 34.50 4.24 -18.68
CA HIS A 37 34.07 3.86 -17.32
C HIS A 37 32.89 2.90 -17.24
N LEU A 38 33.10 1.69 -17.78
CA LEU A 38 32.64 0.36 -17.32
C LEU A 38 32.61 -0.57 -18.55
N CYS A 39 33.52 -1.54 -18.62
CA CYS A 39 33.52 -2.55 -19.67
C CYS A 39 32.34 -3.50 -19.46
N TYR A 40 31.38 -3.53 -20.38
CA TYR A 40 30.28 -4.50 -20.38
C TYR A 40 30.46 -5.49 -21.54
N TYR A 41 30.37 -6.78 -21.24
CA TYR A 41 30.22 -7.83 -22.24
C TYR A 41 28.72 -8.04 -22.53
N LEU A 42 28.29 -7.84 -23.77
CA LEU A 42 26.95 -8.24 -24.24
C LEU A 42 27.07 -9.58 -24.94
N HIS A 43 26.59 -10.66 -24.30
CA HIS A 43 26.34 -11.93 -24.97
C HIS A 43 24.89 -11.95 -25.48
N ARG A 44 24.70 -11.90 -26.79
CA ARG A 44 23.43 -12.25 -27.44
C ARG A 44 23.50 -13.71 -27.87
N CYS A 45 22.61 -14.54 -27.32
CA CYS A 45 22.33 -15.88 -27.82
C CYS A 45 21.09 -15.81 -28.73
N PRO A 46 21.15 -16.22 -30.01
CA PRO A 46 20.09 -15.93 -30.98
C PRO A 46 18.84 -16.84 -30.89
N TYR A 47 18.70 -17.70 -29.89
CA TYR A 47 17.59 -18.67 -29.81
C TYR A 47 16.65 -18.52 -28.60
N LYS A 48 16.62 -17.36 -27.92
CA LYS A 48 15.58 -17.05 -26.93
C LYS A 48 14.98 -15.67 -27.17
N VAL A 49 13.65 -15.64 -27.20
CA VAL A 49 12.79 -14.45 -27.37
C VAL A 49 13.25 -13.33 -26.43
N PRO A 50 13.29 -12.04 -26.84
CA PRO A 50 13.75 -10.98 -25.97
C PRO A 50 12.81 -10.83 -24.77
N ALA A 51 13.28 -11.19 -23.58
CA ALA A 51 12.65 -10.76 -22.34
C ALA A 51 12.93 -9.26 -22.20
N TYR A 52 11.91 -8.44 -22.41
CA TYR A 52 11.95 -7.03 -22.09
C TYR A 52 11.94 -6.89 -20.56
N CYS A 53 13.13 -6.82 -19.95
CA CYS A 53 13.25 -6.53 -18.53
C CYS A 53 13.06 -5.02 -18.33
N HIS A 54 11.88 -4.66 -17.81
CA HIS A 54 11.53 -3.27 -17.51
C HIS A 54 12.43 -2.72 -16.38
N PRO A 55 12.86 -1.44 -16.39
CA PRO A 55 13.82 -0.88 -15.41
C PRO A 55 13.34 -0.79 -13.94
N PHE A 56 12.21 -1.39 -13.58
CA PHE A 56 11.61 -1.26 -12.25
C PHE A 56 12.33 -2.04 -11.14
N PHE A 57 13.26 -2.94 -11.49
CA PHE A 57 13.94 -3.82 -10.52
C PHE A 57 15.13 -3.17 -9.77
N TYR A 58 15.54 -1.95 -10.12
CA TYR A 58 16.71 -1.32 -9.48
C TYR A 58 16.39 -0.40 -8.28
N LYS A 59 15.11 -0.16 -7.95
CA LYS A 59 14.76 0.76 -6.85
C LYS A 59 14.79 0.14 -5.44
N TYR A 60 15.03 -1.18 -5.32
CA TYR A 60 14.91 -1.89 -4.03
C TYR A 60 16.10 -2.81 -3.68
N GLY A 61 17.33 -2.42 -4.00
CA GLY A 61 18.54 -2.88 -3.29
C GLY A 61 18.69 -4.40 -3.11
N LEU A 62 18.69 -5.16 -4.20
CA LEU A 62 19.09 -6.58 -4.18
C LEU A 62 20.51 -6.70 -4.74
N TYR A 63 21.45 -7.06 -3.86
CA TYR A 63 22.81 -7.44 -4.23
C TYR A 63 22.78 -8.77 -4.99
N MET A 64 23.27 -8.77 -6.23
CA MET A 64 23.47 -9.98 -7.03
C MET A 64 24.75 -10.68 -6.56
N ASN A 65 24.63 -11.90 -6.06
CA ASN A 65 25.75 -12.85 -6.02
C ASN A 65 25.49 -13.91 -7.09
N ASP A 66 26.45 -14.05 -8.02
CA ASP A 66 26.47 -15.07 -9.06
C ASP A 66 26.56 -16.46 -8.42
N ARG A 67 25.41 -17.07 -8.13
CA ARG A 67 25.16 -18.51 -8.10
C ARG A 67 23.69 -18.77 -7.73
N MET A 68 22.95 -19.28 -8.72
CA MET A 68 21.65 -19.93 -8.57
C MET A 68 20.51 -19.08 -7.98
N LEU A 69 19.85 -18.29 -8.84
CA LEU A 69 18.44 -18.00 -8.67
C LEU A 69 17.66 -19.32 -8.82
N GLN A 70 17.43 -20.02 -7.71
CA GLN A 70 16.08 -20.54 -7.53
C GLN A 70 15.21 -19.31 -7.33
N GLU A 71 14.58 -18.84 -8.40
CA GLU A 71 13.37 -18.04 -8.26
C GLU A 71 12.52 -18.80 -7.25
N ARG A 72 12.18 -18.18 -6.11
CA ARG A 72 11.08 -18.68 -5.31
C ARG A 72 9.88 -18.61 -6.22
N TYR A 73 9.56 -19.74 -6.85
CA TYR A 73 8.35 -19.92 -7.62
C TYR A 73 7.21 -19.81 -6.61
N TYR A 74 6.75 -18.58 -6.39
CA TYR A 74 5.56 -18.31 -5.62
C TYR A 74 4.39 -18.64 -6.54
N GLU A 75 3.92 -19.89 -6.50
CA GLU A 75 2.58 -20.16 -6.98
C GLU A 75 1.61 -19.44 -6.03
N PRO A 76 0.75 -18.53 -6.55
CA PRO A 76 -0.31 -17.97 -5.75
C PRO A 76 -1.09 -19.14 -5.14
N GLN A 77 -1.21 -19.18 -3.81
CA GLN A 77 -1.84 -20.33 -3.15
C GLN A 77 -3.18 -20.63 -3.83
N ASN A 78 -3.35 -21.88 -4.29
CA ASN A 78 -4.56 -22.38 -4.92
C ASN A 78 -5.64 -22.66 -3.85
N ASN A 79 -5.90 -21.64 -3.03
CA ASN A 79 -7.04 -21.63 -2.13
C ASN A 79 -8.26 -21.33 -2.99
N ASN A 80 -9.41 -21.97 -2.74
CA ASN A 80 -10.72 -21.73 -3.37
C ASN A 80 -11.14 -20.24 -3.30
N MET A 81 -10.50 -19.40 -4.11
CA MET A 81 -10.58 -17.96 -4.12
C MET A 81 -11.39 -17.58 -5.34
N HIS A 82 -12.40 -16.76 -5.11
CA HIS A 82 -13.23 -16.24 -6.18
C HIS A 82 -13.12 -14.72 -6.19
N LEU A 83 -13.17 -14.16 -7.38
CA LEU A 83 -13.21 -12.73 -7.57
C LEU A 83 -14.57 -12.20 -7.07
N VAL A 84 -14.56 -11.08 -6.36
CA VAL A 84 -15.78 -10.42 -5.88
C VAL A 84 -15.77 -8.94 -6.21
N ILE A 85 -16.94 -8.38 -6.51
CA ILE A 85 -17.12 -6.94 -6.64
C ILE A 85 -17.35 -6.34 -5.25
N ASN A 86 -16.51 -5.39 -4.86
CA ASN A 86 -16.62 -4.66 -3.59
C ASN A 86 -17.47 -3.38 -3.75
N SER A 87 -17.30 -2.67 -4.86
CA SER A 87 -18.08 -1.47 -5.17
C SER A 87 -18.25 -1.30 -6.68
N ASN A 88 -19.50 -1.14 -7.13
CA ASN A 88 -19.77 -0.74 -8.51
C ASN A 88 -19.29 0.70 -8.73
N ASN A 89 -18.90 1.04 -9.96
CA ASN A 89 -18.39 2.36 -10.32
C ASN A 89 -19.51 3.39 -10.55
N THR A 90 -20.37 3.58 -9.56
CA THR A 90 -21.47 4.55 -9.61
C THR A 90 -21.07 5.85 -8.91
N LYS A 91 -21.67 6.98 -9.30
CA LYS A 91 -21.47 8.29 -8.65
C LYS A 91 -22.15 8.34 -7.28
N LYS A 92 -21.63 7.57 -6.33
CA LYS A 92 -22.08 7.51 -4.94
C LYS A 92 -20.89 7.45 -4.01
N LEU A 93 -20.96 8.19 -2.92
CA LEU A 93 -19.96 8.15 -1.85
C LEU A 93 -19.88 6.73 -1.26
N SER A 94 -18.68 6.31 -0.87
CA SER A 94 -18.49 4.99 -0.24
C SER A 94 -19.30 4.90 1.06
N LYS A 95 -19.66 3.67 1.45
CA LYS A 95 -20.41 3.45 2.69
C LYS A 95 -19.54 3.83 3.88
N HIS A 96 -20.19 4.20 4.98
CA HIS A 96 -19.53 4.61 6.23
C HIS A 96 -18.50 5.73 6.05
N PHE A 97 -18.65 6.59 5.03
CA PHE A 97 -17.82 7.77 4.92
C PHE A 97 -18.09 8.71 6.10
N HIS A 98 -17.03 9.08 6.82
CA HIS A 98 -17.07 10.05 7.91
C HIS A 98 -15.73 10.79 8.04
N LYS A 99 -15.75 12.00 8.61
CA LYS A 99 -14.56 12.84 8.75
C LYS A 99 -14.60 13.67 10.02
N THR A 100 -13.44 14.01 10.58
CA THR A 100 -13.32 14.76 11.84
C THR A 100 -13.93 16.16 11.82
N THR A 101 -14.21 16.70 10.63
CA THR A 101 -14.87 18.00 10.45
C THR A 101 -16.40 17.89 10.35
N ASP A 102 -16.96 16.68 10.31
CA ASP A 102 -18.41 16.47 10.34
C ASP A 102 -18.90 16.24 11.77
N LEU A 103 -19.34 17.32 12.42
CA LEU A 103 -19.82 17.31 13.81
C LEU A 103 -21.34 17.22 13.93
N THR A 104 -22.04 16.79 12.88
CA THR A 104 -23.51 16.73 12.85
C THR A 104 -24.09 15.93 14.02
N ASN A 105 -23.49 14.77 14.34
CA ASN A 105 -23.93 13.88 15.42
C ASN A 105 -23.50 14.32 16.84
N PHE A 106 -22.77 15.42 16.98
CA PHE A 106 -22.32 15.92 18.28
C PHE A 106 -23.34 16.84 18.95
N LYS A 107 -24.35 17.31 18.20
CA LYS A 107 -25.42 18.16 18.71
C LYS A 107 -26.14 17.46 19.88
N GLY A 108 -26.06 18.05 21.07
CA GLY A 108 -26.70 17.53 22.29
C GLY A 108 -25.76 16.76 23.25
N ASN A 109 -24.57 16.36 22.82
CA ASN A 109 -23.59 15.66 23.66
C ASN A 109 -22.66 16.64 24.40
N LYS A 110 -23.15 17.28 25.47
CA LYS A 110 -22.42 18.33 26.23
C LYS A 110 -21.15 17.84 26.97
N VAL A 111 -20.88 16.54 27.00
CA VAL A 111 -19.84 15.92 27.86
C VAL A 111 -18.60 15.46 27.08
N ILE A 112 -18.56 15.61 25.75
CA ILE A 112 -17.48 15.04 24.94
C ILE A 112 -16.33 16.02 24.74
N ASN A 113 -15.12 15.57 25.07
CA ASN A 113 -13.89 16.35 24.88
C ASN A 113 -13.46 16.37 23.39
N LEU A 114 -13.56 17.55 22.78
CA LEU A 114 -13.19 17.80 21.38
C LEU A 114 -11.76 18.31 21.19
N ASN A 115 -10.95 18.38 22.25
CA ASN A 115 -9.57 18.87 22.17
C ASN A 115 -8.78 18.08 21.11
N GLY A 116 -8.16 18.83 20.21
CA GLY A 116 -7.36 18.30 19.10
C GLY A 116 -8.14 17.67 17.95
N LEU A 117 -9.47 17.48 18.04
CA LEU A 117 -10.25 16.79 17.01
C LEU A 117 -10.31 17.60 15.70
N ALA A 118 -10.50 18.91 15.78
CA ALA A 118 -10.58 19.80 14.62
C ALA A 118 -9.30 19.79 13.77
N ASN A 119 -8.15 19.54 14.40
CA ASN A 119 -6.84 19.49 13.75
C ASN A 119 -6.38 18.07 13.43
N LEU A 120 -7.22 17.06 13.68
CA LEU A 120 -6.85 15.66 13.47
C LEU A 120 -6.75 15.32 11.98
N ASN A 121 -7.54 15.98 11.13
CA ASN A 121 -7.50 15.85 9.66
C ASN A 121 -7.57 14.41 9.16
N ILE A 122 -8.53 13.64 9.68
CA ILE A 122 -8.74 12.24 9.25
C ILE A 122 -10.18 11.99 8.82
N SER A 123 -10.33 10.99 7.98
CA SER A 123 -11.60 10.44 7.53
C SER A 123 -11.53 8.93 7.39
N GLY A 124 -12.68 8.28 7.40
CA GLY A 124 -12.83 6.85 7.27
C GLY A 124 -13.90 6.48 6.25
N SER A 125 -13.74 5.37 5.52
CA SER A 125 -14.84 4.79 4.72
C SER A 125 -14.67 3.30 4.40
N SER A 126 -15.68 2.71 3.76
CA SER A 126 -15.59 1.40 3.10
C SER A 126 -14.79 1.49 1.79
N GLN A 127 -14.52 0.33 1.17
CA GLN A 127 -13.92 0.31 -0.17
C GLN A 127 -14.70 1.23 -1.12
N PHE A 128 -13.95 2.08 -1.82
CA PHE A 128 -14.47 2.98 -2.85
C PHE A 128 -14.27 2.39 -4.24
N SER A 129 -15.15 2.78 -5.17
CA SER A 129 -14.89 2.73 -6.62
C SER A 129 -14.15 3.98 -7.09
N GLU A 130 -13.76 4.06 -8.35
CA GLU A 130 -13.16 5.27 -8.93
C GLU A 130 -14.05 6.51 -8.78
N ASN A 131 -15.33 6.44 -9.15
CA ASN A 131 -16.27 7.55 -8.96
C ASN A 131 -16.47 7.89 -7.47
N SER A 132 -16.44 6.89 -6.59
CA SER A 132 -16.52 7.13 -5.14
C SER A 132 -15.26 7.82 -4.60
N LEU A 133 -14.08 7.51 -5.14
CA LEU A 133 -12.81 8.15 -4.78
C LEU A 133 -12.81 9.64 -5.16
N ILE A 134 -13.35 9.97 -6.34
CA ILE A 134 -13.53 11.37 -6.76
C ILE A 134 -14.43 12.12 -5.77
N LEU A 135 -15.55 11.51 -5.37
CA LEU A 135 -16.47 12.11 -4.40
C LEU A 135 -15.85 12.24 -3.01
N ILE A 136 -15.02 11.29 -2.59
CA ILE A 136 -14.22 11.40 -1.36
C ILE A 136 -13.31 12.62 -1.45
N LYS A 137 -12.50 12.74 -2.52
CA LYS A 137 -11.60 13.88 -2.71
C LYS A 137 -12.37 15.21 -2.66
N GLN A 138 -13.47 15.32 -3.39
CA GLN A 138 -14.34 16.51 -3.38
C GLN A 138 -14.88 16.83 -1.99
N SER A 139 -15.25 15.80 -1.22
CA SER A 139 -15.77 15.96 0.15
C SER A 139 -14.69 16.41 1.14
N LEU A 140 -13.42 16.12 0.87
CA LEU A 140 -12.27 16.53 1.68
C LEU A 140 -11.74 17.91 1.26
N GLY A 141 -11.92 18.29 -0.01
CA GLY A 141 -11.40 19.52 -0.59
C GLY A 141 -9.90 19.44 -0.88
N ASP A 142 -9.32 20.54 -1.36
CA ASP A 142 -7.94 20.61 -1.84
C ASP A 142 -7.00 21.41 -0.91
N ALA A 143 -7.47 21.76 0.30
CA ALA A 143 -6.71 22.58 1.25
C ALA A 143 -5.46 21.88 1.82
N MET A 144 -5.42 20.55 1.77
CA MET A 144 -4.34 19.72 2.31
C MET A 144 -4.04 18.55 1.37
N PRO A 145 -2.78 18.11 1.26
CA PRO A 145 -2.46 16.83 0.61
C PRO A 145 -3.23 15.69 1.29
N ILE A 146 -3.83 14.82 0.47
CA ILE A 146 -4.59 13.66 0.94
C ILE A 146 -3.76 12.40 0.73
N ILE A 147 -3.62 11.59 1.78
CA ILE A 147 -3.07 10.24 1.72
C ILE A 147 -4.19 9.24 1.95
N ILE A 148 -4.40 8.35 0.99
CA ILE A 148 -5.27 7.19 1.15
C ILE A 148 -4.49 6.10 1.90
N VAL A 149 -4.97 5.74 3.08
CA VAL A 149 -4.41 4.68 3.92
C VAL A 149 -5.27 3.42 3.77
N ASP A 150 -4.77 2.51 2.95
CA ASP A 150 -5.41 1.23 2.66
C ASP A 150 -5.00 0.18 3.69
N LEU A 151 -5.98 -0.32 4.44
CA LEU A 151 -5.79 -1.27 5.53
C LEU A 151 -6.02 -2.73 5.12
N ARG A 152 -6.16 -3.02 3.82
CA ARG A 152 -6.61 -4.32 3.32
C ARG A 152 -5.43 -5.27 3.09
N GLN A 153 -5.39 -6.40 3.79
CA GLN A 153 -4.42 -7.46 3.49
C GLN A 153 -4.84 -8.28 2.26
N GLU A 154 -6.15 -8.42 2.02
CA GLU A 154 -6.66 -9.16 0.88
C GLU A 154 -6.28 -8.48 -0.45
N SER A 155 -5.88 -9.29 -1.44
CA SER A 155 -5.57 -8.80 -2.80
C SER A 155 -6.79 -8.14 -3.43
N HIS A 156 -6.62 -6.93 -3.93
CA HIS A 156 -7.68 -6.13 -4.52
C HIS A 156 -7.16 -5.17 -5.59
N GLY A 157 -8.09 -4.53 -6.28
CA GLY A 157 -7.79 -3.56 -7.32
C GLY A 157 -9.05 -3.16 -8.07
N PHE A 158 -8.88 -2.70 -9.30
CA PHE A 158 -9.97 -2.11 -10.08
C PHE A 158 -10.03 -2.66 -11.50
N ILE A 159 -11.26 -2.85 -11.98
CA ILE A 159 -11.56 -3.15 -13.38
C ILE A 159 -12.51 -2.05 -13.89
N ASN A 160 -12.07 -1.22 -14.83
CA ASN A 160 -12.86 -0.08 -15.34
C ASN A 160 -13.41 0.81 -14.21
N GLY A 161 -12.61 1.03 -13.17
CA GLY A 161 -12.99 1.76 -11.95
C GLY A 161 -13.94 1.03 -10.98
N ILE A 162 -14.38 -0.20 -11.30
CA ILE A 162 -15.13 -1.08 -10.39
C ILE A 162 -14.14 -1.72 -9.43
N ALA A 163 -14.36 -1.56 -8.12
CA ALA A 163 -13.49 -2.15 -7.11
C ALA A 163 -13.77 -3.66 -6.97
N ILE A 164 -12.72 -4.47 -7.07
CA ILE A 164 -12.74 -5.93 -6.95
C ILE A 164 -11.80 -6.41 -5.84
N SER A 165 -11.95 -7.66 -5.41
CA SER A 165 -10.93 -8.35 -4.60
C SER A 165 -11.00 -9.85 -4.78
N TRP A 166 -9.92 -10.55 -4.50
CA TRP A 166 -9.93 -12.00 -4.41
C TRP A 166 -10.34 -12.43 -3.01
N SER A 167 -11.55 -13.00 -2.89
CA SER A 167 -12.09 -13.47 -1.64
C SER A 167 -11.80 -14.96 -1.47
N GLY A 168 -10.87 -15.30 -0.56
CA GLY A 168 -10.71 -16.65 -0.03
C GLY A 168 -11.67 -16.92 1.15
N ASN A 169 -11.52 -18.07 1.82
CA ASN A 169 -12.28 -18.39 3.02
C ASN A 169 -12.16 -17.26 4.06
N ARG A 170 -13.29 -16.64 4.41
CA ARG A 170 -13.39 -15.51 5.36
C ARG A 170 -12.47 -14.31 5.06
N ASN A 171 -12.15 -13.99 3.80
CA ASN A 171 -11.26 -12.87 3.40
C ASN A 171 -9.79 -13.02 3.91
N LYS A 172 -9.30 -14.25 4.10
CA LYS A 172 -7.96 -14.52 4.67
C LYS A 172 -6.99 -15.16 3.69
N ALA A 173 -7.18 -14.92 2.40
CA ALA A 173 -6.35 -15.50 1.33
C ALA A 173 -4.85 -15.25 1.56
N ASN A 174 -4.51 -14.05 2.04
CA ASN A 174 -3.13 -13.61 2.25
C ASN A 174 -2.70 -13.63 3.71
N LYS A 175 -3.45 -14.33 4.59
CA LYS A 175 -3.06 -14.44 5.99
C LYS A 175 -1.70 -15.14 6.06
N SER A 176 -0.82 -14.65 6.93
CA SER A 176 0.59 -15.07 7.12
C SER A 176 1.62 -14.55 6.11
N LEU A 177 1.18 -13.90 5.03
CA LEU A 177 2.11 -13.24 4.10
C LEU A 177 2.66 -11.95 4.72
N THR A 178 3.92 -11.65 4.40
CA THR A 178 4.53 -10.34 4.61
C THR A 178 3.88 -9.27 3.73
N LYS A 179 4.14 -7.99 4.01
CA LYS A 179 3.61 -6.89 3.20
C LYS A 179 4.08 -7.00 1.74
N GLU A 180 5.34 -7.32 1.52
CA GLU A 180 5.94 -7.46 0.21
C GLU A 180 5.31 -8.63 -0.57
N GLU A 181 5.06 -9.76 0.08
CA GLU A 181 4.37 -10.90 -0.52
C GLU A 181 2.89 -10.60 -0.84
N VAL A 182 2.19 -9.86 0.03
CA VAL A 182 0.81 -9.39 -0.26
C VAL A 182 0.76 -8.55 -1.53
N LEU A 183 1.69 -7.58 -1.66
CA LEU A 183 1.75 -6.71 -2.83
C LEU A 183 2.15 -7.49 -4.10
N PHE A 184 3.04 -8.46 -3.97
CA PHE A 184 3.43 -9.32 -5.09
C PHE A 184 2.26 -10.19 -5.58
N ASP A 185 1.56 -10.85 -4.66
CA ASP A 185 0.36 -11.66 -4.99
C ASP A 185 -0.71 -10.79 -5.66
N GLU A 186 -1.01 -9.60 -5.11
CA GLU A 186 -2.00 -8.67 -5.65
C GLU A 186 -1.66 -8.24 -7.08
N ASN A 187 -0.44 -7.79 -7.33
CA ASN A 187 -0.02 -7.36 -8.66
C ASN A 187 0.00 -8.52 -9.67
N THR A 188 0.43 -9.71 -9.26
CA THR A 188 0.41 -10.92 -10.10
C THR A 188 -1.03 -11.28 -10.51
N ARG A 189 -1.98 -11.21 -9.56
CA ARG A 189 -3.39 -11.48 -9.82
C ARG A 189 -4.05 -10.42 -10.70
N LEU A 190 -3.70 -9.15 -10.55
CA LEU A 190 -4.20 -8.09 -11.43
C LEU A 190 -3.67 -8.25 -12.86
N GLN A 191 -2.40 -8.60 -13.01
CA GLN A 191 -1.77 -8.82 -14.32
C GLN A 191 -2.34 -10.03 -15.08
N SER A 192 -2.87 -11.03 -14.37
CA SER A 192 -3.49 -12.19 -15.02
C SER A 192 -4.88 -11.92 -15.61
N ILE A 193 -5.48 -10.76 -15.32
CA ILE A 193 -6.77 -10.37 -15.91
C ILE A 193 -6.56 -9.93 -17.37
N LEU A 194 -7.10 -10.71 -18.30
CA LEU A 194 -7.01 -10.41 -19.74
C LEU A 194 -7.89 -9.22 -20.13
N LEU A 195 -7.29 -8.24 -20.80
CA LEU A 195 -8.01 -7.11 -21.38
C LEU A 195 -8.82 -7.56 -22.61
N ASN A 196 -9.95 -6.89 -22.83
CA ASN A 196 -10.85 -7.09 -23.97
C ASN A 196 -11.45 -8.51 -24.07
N LYS A 197 -11.38 -9.32 -23.01
CA LYS A 197 -12.00 -10.64 -22.92
C LYS A 197 -13.09 -10.66 -21.85
N PRO A 198 -14.19 -11.41 -22.02
CA PRO A 198 -15.19 -11.58 -20.98
C PRO A 198 -14.58 -12.19 -19.71
N LEU A 199 -14.86 -11.58 -18.56
CA LEU A 199 -14.49 -12.03 -17.23
C LEU A 199 -15.76 -12.20 -16.38
N SER A 200 -16.02 -13.42 -15.93
CA SER A 200 -17.16 -13.71 -15.05
C SER A 200 -16.78 -13.45 -13.58
N ILE A 201 -17.64 -12.71 -12.87
CA ILE A 201 -17.51 -12.41 -11.44
C ILE A 201 -18.89 -12.64 -10.80
N GLY A 202 -19.07 -13.83 -10.20
CA GLY A 202 -20.39 -14.28 -9.76
C GLY A 202 -21.35 -14.33 -10.95
N ASN A 203 -22.47 -13.61 -10.86
CA ASN A 203 -23.49 -13.55 -11.92
C ASN A 203 -23.28 -12.40 -12.93
N LYS A 204 -22.16 -11.68 -12.85
CA LYS A 204 -21.86 -10.55 -13.74
C LYS A 204 -20.73 -10.89 -14.69
N ILE A 205 -20.87 -10.46 -15.94
CA ILE A 205 -19.80 -10.52 -16.94
C ILE A 205 -19.28 -9.09 -17.13
N LEU A 206 -17.97 -8.90 -16.95
CA LEU A 206 -17.27 -7.67 -17.26
C LEU A 206 -16.37 -7.87 -18.47
N ILE A 207 -16.13 -6.79 -19.23
CA ILE A 207 -15.08 -6.76 -20.25
C ILE A 207 -14.01 -5.77 -19.76
N PRO A 208 -12.90 -6.23 -19.17
CA PRO A 208 -11.83 -5.37 -18.70
C PRO A 208 -11.24 -4.56 -19.86
N LYS A 209 -11.30 -3.23 -19.74
CA LYS A 209 -10.61 -2.28 -20.63
C LYS A 209 -9.43 -1.63 -19.92
N LYS A 210 -9.54 -1.46 -18.60
CA LYS A 210 -8.50 -0.97 -17.70
C LYS A 210 -8.48 -1.85 -16.45
N VAL A 211 -7.28 -2.28 -16.06
CA VAL A 211 -7.02 -2.97 -14.79
C VAL A 211 -5.89 -2.24 -14.07
N GLU A 212 -6.08 -1.95 -12.80
CA GLU A 212 -5.10 -1.20 -12.00
C GLU A 212 -5.17 -1.60 -10.52
N ASN A 213 -4.04 -1.45 -9.83
CA ASN A 213 -3.99 -1.52 -8.38
C ASN A 213 -4.47 -0.19 -7.77
N GLU A 214 -4.71 -0.17 -6.46
CA GLU A 214 -5.26 1.01 -5.81
C GLU A 214 -4.29 2.19 -5.78
N GLU A 215 -2.99 1.94 -5.61
CA GLU A 215 -1.94 2.97 -5.68
C GLU A 215 -2.03 3.77 -6.98
N LYS A 216 -2.03 3.09 -8.13
CA LYS A 216 -2.10 3.72 -9.45
C LYS A 216 -3.40 4.52 -9.64
N LEU A 217 -4.53 4.01 -9.16
CA LEU A 217 -5.78 4.74 -9.23
C LEU A 217 -5.71 6.02 -8.39
N VAL A 218 -5.27 5.91 -7.13
CA VAL A 218 -5.17 7.04 -6.19
C VAL A 218 -4.24 8.12 -6.71
N GLU A 219 -3.06 7.74 -7.21
CA GLU A 219 -2.07 8.64 -7.77
C GLU A 219 -2.59 9.36 -9.03
N SER A 220 -3.42 8.68 -9.85
CA SER A 220 -4.03 9.31 -11.04
C SER A 220 -4.97 10.48 -10.72
N TYR A 221 -5.42 10.59 -9.47
CA TYR A 221 -6.22 11.71 -8.95
C TYR A 221 -5.41 12.69 -8.07
N GLY A 222 -4.08 12.61 -8.10
CA GLY A 222 -3.18 13.55 -7.39
C GLY A 222 -3.18 13.39 -5.87
N MET A 223 -3.53 12.20 -5.37
CA MET A 223 -3.45 11.85 -3.94
C MET A 223 -2.28 10.87 -3.74
N SER A 224 -1.76 10.80 -2.51
CA SER A 224 -0.73 9.81 -2.16
C SER A 224 -1.38 8.54 -1.59
N TYR A 225 -0.63 7.44 -1.62
CA TYR A 225 -1.10 6.12 -1.18
C TYR A 225 -0.18 5.52 -0.11
N MET A 226 -0.78 4.82 0.85
CA MET A 226 -0.06 4.03 1.86
C MET A 226 -0.79 2.73 2.14
N ARG A 227 -0.11 1.59 1.91
CA ARG A 227 -0.62 0.26 2.22
C ARG A 227 -0.16 -0.24 3.59
N ILE A 228 -1.11 -0.60 4.46
CA ILE A 228 -0.88 -1.26 5.76
C ILE A 228 -1.73 -2.54 5.81
N PRO A 229 -1.19 -3.69 5.38
CA PRO A 229 -1.99 -4.90 5.20
C PRO A 229 -2.41 -5.51 6.55
N VAL A 230 -3.69 -5.39 6.90
CA VAL A 230 -4.25 -5.99 8.11
C VAL A 230 -5.33 -7.01 7.78
N THR A 231 -5.19 -8.21 8.36
CA THR A 231 -6.13 -9.33 8.20
C THR A 231 -7.56 -8.92 8.58
N ASP A 232 -8.53 -9.27 7.75
CA ASP A 232 -9.93 -8.95 8.03
C ASP A 232 -10.42 -9.57 9.36
N LYS A 233 -11.21 -8.79 10.10
CA LYS A 233 -11.76 -9.10 11.44
C LYS A 233 -10.74 -9.31 12.57
N GLU A 234 -9.44 -9.26 12.32
CA GLU A 234 -8.40 -9.38 13.37
C GLU A 234 -7.88 -8.00 13.80
N ARG A 235 -7.03 -7.96 14.82
CA ARG A 235 -6.27 -6.76 15.21
C ARG A 235 -5.03 -6.65 14.29
N PRO A 236 -4.43 -5.45 14.11
CA PRO A 236 -3.11 -5.36 13.50
C PRO A 236 -2.09 -6.16 14.31
N THR A 237 -1.15 -6.78 13.60
CA THR A 237 0.03 -7.42 14.19
C THR A 237 0.98 -6.34 14.72
N ASN A 238 1.89 -6.70 15.62
CA ASN A 238 2.74 -5.69 16.29
C ASN A 238 3.68 -4.97 15.32
N ASP A 239 4.19 -5.69 14.32
CA ASP A 239 4.98 -5.13 13.20
C ASP A 239 4.17 -4.13 12.36
N MET A 240 2.88 -4.38 12.13
CA MET A 240 2.01 -3.43 11.43
C MET A 240 1.66 -2.21 12.29
N VAL A 241 1.61 -2.35 13.62
CA VAL A 241 1.50 -1.21 14.54
C VAL A 241 2.77 -0.37 14.49
N ASP A 242 3.95 -0.99 14.56
CA ASP A 242 5.24 -0.29 14.42
C ASP A 242 5.36 0.43 13.07
N TYR A 243 4.96 -0.25 11.99
CA TYR A 243 4.96 0.33 10.64
C TYR A 243 4.04 1.56 10.55
N PHE A 244 2.85 1.48 11.15
CA PHE A 244 1.93 2.61 11.23
C PHE A 244 2.50 3.78 12.03
N ILE A 245 3.08 3.53 13.21
CA ILE A 245 3.73 4.58 14.01
C ILE A 245 4.81 5.27 13.18
N LYS A 246 5.69 4.49 12.53
CA LYS A 246 6.75 5.03 11.67
C LYS A 246 6.18 5.90 10.55
N PHE A 247 5.13 5.44 9.89
CA PHE A 247 4.42 6.22 8.87
C PHE A 247 3.90 7.54 9.45
N VAL A 248 3.16 7.51 10.56
CA VAL A 248 2.58 8.71 11.19
C VAL A 248 3.64 9.73 11.59
N LYS A 249 4.81 9.28 12.07
CA LYS A 249 5.94 10.15 12.41
C LYS A 249 6.58 10.82 11.20
N SER A 250 6.52 10.17 10.04
CA SER A 250 7.08 10.70 8.79
C SER A 250 6.15 11.69 8.06
N LEU A 251 4.91 11.85 8.54
CA LEU A 251 3.93 12.70 7.87
C LEU A 251 4.36 14.18 7.87
N PRO A 252 4.27 14.87 6.73
CA PRO A 252 4.32 16.32 6.70
C PRO A 252 3.23 16.93 7.58
N LYS A 253 3.51 18.12 8.12
CA LYS A 253 2.47 18.94 8.76
C LYS A 253 1.34 19.20 7.75
N ASN A 254 0.10 19.34 8.24
CA ASN A 254 -1.08 19.64 7.42
C ASN A 254 -1.38 18.60 6.33
N THR A 255 -1.32 17.32 6.68
CA THR A 255 -1.72 16.21 5.80
C THR A 255 -3.06 15.65 6.23
N TRP A 256 -3.93 15.33 5.27
CA TRP A 256 -5.19 14.64 5.52
C TRP A 256 -5.05 13.13 5.29
N LEU A 257 -5.50 12.30 6.23
CA LEU A 257 -5.50 10.85 6.07
C LEU A 257 -6.92 10.32 5.82
N HIS A 258 -7.08 9.52 4.77
CA HIS A 258 -8.32 8.77 4.52
C HIS A 258 -8.08 7.29 4.76
N PHE A 259 -8.56 6.77 5.89
CA PHE A 259 -8.47 5.36 6.22
C PHE A 259 -9.60 4.57 5.58
N HIS A 260 -9.30 3.43 4.98
CA HIS A 260 -10.36 2.53 4.54
C HIS A 260 -9.99 1.06 4.69
N CYS A 261 -11.03 0.25 4.66
CA CYS A 261 -10.91 -1.19 4.50
C CYS A 261 -12.14 -1.68 3.73
N LYS A 262 -12.34 -2.99 3.54
CA LYS A 262 -13.50 -3.50 2.80
C LYS A 262 -14.84 -2.92 3.29
N GLY A 263 -15.10 -2.97 4.59
CA GLY A 263 -16.37 -2.52 5.19
C GLY A 263 -16.37 -1.10 5.75
N GLY A 264 -15.22 -0.48 6.01
CA GLY A 264 -15.18 0.84 6.67
C GLY A 264 -15.50 0.83 8.16
N VAL A 265 -15.34 -0.33 8.82
CA VAL A 265 -15.80 -0.54 10.20
C VAL A 265 -14.62 -0.93 11.09
N GLY A 266 -14.23 -2.21 11.11
CA GLY A 266 -13.27 -2.73 12.09
C GLY A 266 -11.85 -2.15 11.95
N ARG A 267 -11.20 -2.40 10.82
CA ARG A 267 -9.82 -1.93 10.55
C ARG A 267 -9.79 -0.40 10.49
N THR A 268 -10.69 0.21 9.72
CA THR A 268 -10.83 1.68 9.63
C THR A 268 -10.90 2.34 11.00
N SER A 269 -11.85 1.94 11.86
CA SER A 269 -11.97 2.53 13.19
C SER A 269 -10.75 2.27 14.07
N THR A 270 -10.11 1.08 13.93
CA THR A 270 -8.89 0.75 14.68
C THR A 270 -7.80 1.79 14.42
N PHE A 271 -7.50 2.07 13.15
CA PHE A 271 -6.43 3.00 12.81
C PHE A 271 -6.80 4.47 13.01
N MET A 272 -8.08 4.83 12.84
CA MET A 272 -8.54 6.18 13.18
C MET A 272 -8.41 6.47 14.69
N VAL A 273 -8.83 5.52 15.54
CA VAL A 273 -8.68 5.61 17.00
C VAL A 273 -7.21 5.65 17.40
N MET A 274 -6.36 4.78 16.83
CA MET A 274 -4.93 4.78 17.11
C MET A 274 -4.26 6.11 16.68
N TYR A 275 -4.61 6.64 15.52
CA TYR A 275 -4.11 7.95 15.07
C TYR A 275 -4.52 9.06 16.06
N ASP A 276 -5.78 9.01 16.51
CA ASP A 276 -6.29 9.96 17.48
C ASP A 276 -5.54 9.91 18.82
N MET A 277 -5.25 8.70 19.32
CA MET A 277 -4.43 8.49 20.52
C MET A 277 -3.02 9.05 20.37
N MET A 278 -2.35 8.80 19.23
CA MET A 278 -1.01 9.33 18.99
C MET A 278 -0.96 10.86 19.03
N LYS A 279 -2.06 11.55 18.70
CA LYS A 279 -2.14 13.00 18.71
C LYS A 279 -2.65 13.59 20.01
N ASN A 280 -3.53 12.88 20.73
CA ASN A 280 -4.36 13.47 21.77
C ASN A 280 -4.40 12.72 23.11
N ALA A 281 -3.79 11.52 23.24
CA ALA A 281 -3.93 10.69 24.45
C ALA A 281 -3.41 11.35 25.74
N LYS A 282 -2.44 12.26 25.65
CA LYS A 282 -1.96 13.03 26.82
C LYS A 282 -2.98 13.99 27.40
N ASN A 283 -3.96 14.42 26.60
CA ASN A 283 -4.93 15.47 26.95
C ASN A 283 -6.39 15.00 26.89
N VAL A 284 -6.65 13.80 26.37
CA VAL A 284 -7.99 13.27 26.14
C VAL A 284 -8.04 11.81 26.58
N SER A 285 -8.98 11.48 27.47
CA SER A 285 -9.12 10.12 27.98
C SER A 285 -9.51 9.11 26.90
N LEU A 286 -9.15 7.84 27.11
CA LEU A 286 -9.52 6.72 26.24
C LEU A 286 -11.02 6.72 25.92
N GLN A 287 -11.87 6.90 26.93
CA GLN A 287 -13.33 6.91 26.75
C GLN A 287 -13.80 8.07 25.87
N ASN A 288 -13.21 9.27 26.02
CA ASN A 288 -13.54 10.41 25.17
C ASN A 288 -13.10 10.21 23.71
N ILE A 289 -11.89 9.66 23.51
CA ILE A 289 -11.40 9.29 22.16
C ILE A 289 -12.34 8.26 21.53
N MET A 290 -12.74 7.22 22.26
CA MET A 290 -13.65 6.21 21.72
C MET A 290 -15.02 6.81 21.40
N ASN A 291 -15.62 7.55 22.34
CA ASN A 291 -16.94 8.15 22.18
C ASN A 291 -17.00 9.11 20.98
N ARG A 292 -15.99 9.97 20.79
CA ARG A 292 -15.98 10.89 19.65
C ARG A 292 -15.80 10.17 18.32
N GLN A 293 -14.98 9.11 18.27
CA GLN A 293 -14.84 8.29 17.05
C GLN A 293 -16.14 7.54 16.72
N VAL A 294 -16.88 7.07 17.74
CA VAL A 294 -18.21 6.48 17.54
C VAL A 294 -19.21 7.51 17.03
N LEU A 295 -19.24 8.71 17.59
CA LEU A 295 -20.15 9.77 17.12
C LEU A 295 -19.86 10.22 15.68
N LEU A 296 -18.60 10.18 15.26
CA LEU A 296 -18.23 10.42 13.87
C LEU A 296 -18.77 9.33 12.93
N GLY A 297 -19.20 8.17 13.43
CA GLY A 297 -19.66 7.04 12.63
C GLY A 297 -18.71 5.84 12.64
N GLY A 298 -17.64 5.90 13.44
CA GLY A 298 -16.76 4.79 13.72
C GLY A 298 -17.40 3.73 14.62
N LYS A 299 -16.70 2.62 14.78
CA LYS A 299 -17.11 1.51 15.64
C LYS A 299 -16.59 1.69 17.06
N ASP A 300 -17.42 1.34 18.04
CA ASP A 300 -16.96 1.16 19.42
C ASP A 300 -16.09 -0.11 19.50
N LEU A 301 -14.78 0.09 19.70
CA LEU A 301 -13.79 -0.99 19.72
C LEU A 301 -13.59 -1.59 21.11
N LEU A 302 -14.15 -0.98 22.16
CA LEU A 302 -14.04 -1.47 23.54
C LEU A 302 -15.17 -2.45 23.88
N ARG A 303 -16.26 -2.44 23.11
CA ARG A 303 -17.35 -3.40 23.26
C ARG A 303 -17.00 -4.76 22.64
N ASP A 304 -17.30 -5.81 23.38
CA ASP A 304 -17.17 -7.17 22.89
C ASP A 304 -18.28 -7.51 21.89
N GLU A 305 -17.94 -8.29 20.86
CA GLU A 305 -18.88 -8.81 19.89
C GLU A 305 -18.81 -10.34 19.88
N LEU A 306 -19.84 -10.97 20.44
CA LEU A 306 -19.90 -12.42 20.60
C LEU A 306 -19.64 -13.18 19.28
N TYR A 307 -20.12 -12.67 18.14
CA TYR A 307 -19.93 -13.29 16.82
C TYR A 307 -18.49 -13.21 16.29
N LEU A 308 -17.64 -12.34 16.85
CA LEU A 308 -16.21 -12.28 16.54
C LEU A 308 -15.37 -13.15 17.47
N MET A 309 -15.97 -13.79 18.47
CA MET A 309 -15.31 -14.62 19.48
C MET A 309 -14.17 -13.83 20.15
N ASN A 310 -13.03 -14.45 20.44
CA ASN A 310 -11.90 -13.79 21.10
C ASN A 310 -11.24 -12.65 20.29
N ARG A 311 -11.62 -12.41 19.02
CA ARG A 311 -10.96 -11.39 18.18
C ARG A 311 -11.36 -9.96 18.56
N SER A 312 -12.63 -9.73 18.93
CA SER A 312 -13.08 -8.43 19.47
C SER A 312 -12.32 -8.12 20.76
N LYS A 313 -12.23 -9.08 21.67
CA LYS A 313 -11.45 -8.97 22.93
C LYS A 313 -9.96 -8.66 22.67
N GLN A 314 -9.34 -9.36 21.72
CA GLN A 314 -7.96 -9.08 21.33
C GLN A 314 -7.76 -7.67 20.77
N ARG A 315 -8.74 -7.16 19.99
CA ARG A 315 -8.70 -5.80 19.47
C ARG A 315 -8.90 -4.78 20.59
N ALA A 316 -9.88 -4.97 21.48
CA ALA A 316 -10.10 -4.09 22.62
C ALA A 316 -8.84 -3.99 23.48
N LYS A 317 -8.22 -5.13 23.82
CA LYS A 317 -6.95 -5.17 24.56
C LYS A 317 -5.81 -4.44 23.85
N LEU A 318 -5.74 -4.51 22.51
CA LEU A 318 -4.76 -3.74 21.75
C LEU A 318 -5.04 -2.23 21.88
N ILE A 319 -6.29 -1.79 21.78
CA ILE A 319 -6.67 -0.38 21.90
C ILE A 319 -6.35 0.17 23.29
N GLU A 320 -6.70 -0.56 24.34
CA GLU A 320 -6.40 -0.18 25.73
C GLU A 320 -4.90 -0.05 25.98
N ARG A 321 -4.11 -1.06 25.57
CA ARG A 321 -2.66 -1.01 25.73
C ARG A 321 -2.00 0.05 24.85
N PHE A 322 -2.51 0.28 23.63
CA PHE A 322 -1.98 1.31 22.74
C PHE A 322 -2.24 2.72 23.27
N TYR A 323 -3.37 2.93 23.96
CA TYR A 323 -3.63 4.18 24.66
C TYR A 323 -2.58 4.42 25.77
N ILE A 324 -2.32 3.42 26.62
CA ILE A 324 -1.30 3.52 27.68
C ILE A 324 0.07 3.84 27.07
N TYR A 325 0.46 3.11 26.02
CA TYR A 325 1.69 3.39 25.26
C TYR A 325 1.78 4.84 24.78
N CYS A 326 0.69 5.43 24.27
CA CYS A 326 0.67 6.83 23.83
C CYS A 326 0.72 7.84 24.99
N VAL A 327 0.15 7.50 26.15
CA VAL A 327 0.19 8.35 27.35
C VAL A 327 1.61 8.37 27.94
N GLU A 328 2.22 7.19 28.09
CA GLU A 328 3.56 7.02 28.65
C GLU A 328 4.67 7.49 27.69
N ASN A 329 4.38 7.63 26.39
CA ASN A 329 5.38 8.04 25.43
C ASN A 329 5.91 9.45 25.70
N ASP A 330 7.20 9.57 25.96
CA ASP A 330 7.94 10.83 26.16
C ASP A 330 9.08 11.02 25.14
N ASP A 331 9.46 9.95 24.43
CA ASP A 331 10.59 9.93 23.51
C ASP A 331 10.23 10.22 22.03
N ASN A 332 9.02 10.73 21.78
CA ASN A 332 8.45 10.93 20.44
C ASN A 332 8.44 9.62 19.64
N PHE A 333 7.87 8.57 20.25
CA PHE A 333 7.73 7.21 19.69
C PHE A 333 9.05 6.65 19.13
N LYS A 334 10.19 6.89 19.78
CA LYS A 334 11.48 6.25 19.44
C LYS A 334 11.47 4.78 19.89
N THR A 335 10.98 4.51 21.10
CA THR A 335 10.66 3.18 21.58
C THR A 335 9.46 2.67 20.79
N THR A 336 9.65 1.60 20.03
CA THR A 336 8.60 1.04 19.19
C THR A 336 7.51 0.37 20.03
N TRP A 337 6.32 0.18 19.47
CA TRP A 337 5.25 -0.55 20.14
C TRP A 337 5.70 -1.97 20.49
N SER A 338 6.36 -2.67 19.57
CA SER A 338 6.86 -4.02 19.82
C SER A 338 7.92 -4.09 20.93
N GLN A 339 8.69 -3.01 21.14
CA GLN A 339 9.64 -2.91 22.26
C GLN A 339 8.90 -2.66 23.57
N TRP A 340 7.99 -1.68 23.60
CA TRP A 340 7.24 -1.30 24.80
C TRP A 340 6.33 -2.42 25.34
N ILE A 341 5.70 -3.22 24.48
CA ILE A 341 4.84 -4.31 24.99
C ILE A 341 5.61 -5.47 25.66
N ARG A 342 6.94 -5.50 25.54
CA ARG A 342 7.83 -6.50 26.15
C ARG A 342 8.38 -6.07 27.51
N THR A 343 8.32 -4.78 27.82
CA THR A 343 8.54 -4.25 29.17
C THR A 343 7.32 -4.55 30.02
#